data_AF-A0A368NJM1-F1
#
_entry.id   AF-A0A368NJM1-F1
#
_cell.length_a   1.000
_cell.length_b   1.000
_cell.length_c   1.000
_cell.angle_alpha   90.00
_cell.angle_beta   90.00
_cell.angle_gamma   90.00
#
_symmetry.space_group_name_H-M   'P 1'
#
loop_
_entity.id
_entity.type
_entity.pdbx_description
1 polymer ?
#
loop_
_entity_poly.entity_id
_entity_poly.type
_entity_poly.pdbx_seq_one_letter_code
_entity_poly.pdbx_strand_id
1 'polypeptide(L)'
;MKNGRIALQTTFFATLVLLTCSALFSLAYAAPKAQMLKPFASLSDESKQCAACHKEQNPALYQQWGRSKHYGANIGCFECHQADPNDADAIKHEGFDIAVIVSPKDCGQCHNKEVEEFAASHHAKAGQIIGSLDNFLAEAVEGQLSFNGQSPAAVSGCWQCHGAEVKVLANGDLDPTTWPNTGIGRLNPDGSVGACSACHQRHEFSMVQARRPEACGKCHLGPDHPQKEIYEESKHGINFFANVEHMNLGSAKWIVGEDYDAAPTCATCHMSATRELPLTHDVGARISWTLRPAISEKVDAKAIAQGKQVKPWEERRADMKNVCSACHTSGWIENFYTQFDNLVVLYNEKFARPGKSMMDLLTKNEMLTEVQFDEEIEWTWFYLWHHEGRRARHGAAMMAPDYVQWHGMFEVAERFYVEMVPQYLEVVEKAEHAGKKEQAAEARKLLDEILSRPEHAWFSGKEPADIKQKRQEAQKAFKQRYQSESK
;
A
#
# COMPACT_ATOMS: atom_id res chain seq x y z
N MET A 1 -60.73 -59.26 -44.74
CA MET A 1 -62.05 -59.51 -44.12
C MET A 1 -61.92 -59.40 -42.62
N LYS A 2 -62.74 -58.50 -42.03
CA LYS A 2 -63.29 -58.42 -40.66
C LYS A 2 -62.41 -58.66 -39.41
N ASN A 3 -62.42 -57.61 -38.58
CA ASN A 3 -62.70 -57.55 -37.12
C ASN A 3 -61.73 -58.29 -36.17
N GLY A 4 -61.24 -57.77 -35.05
CA GLY A 4 -61.52 -56.57 -34.25
C GLY A 4 -61.32 -56.91 -32.75
N ARG A 5 -61.06 -55.88 -31.91
CA ARG A 5 -61.12 -55.83 -30.42
C ARG A 5 -59.94 -56.48 -29.64
N ILE A 6 -59.41 -56.00 -28.51
CA ILE A 6 -59.76 -54.96 -27.49
C ILE A 6 -58.50 -54.62 -26.65
N ALA A 7 -58.47 -53.38 -26.14
CA ALA A 7 -57.76 -52.74 -25.00
C ALA A 7 -56.68 -53.46 -24.15
N LEU A 8 -55.62 -52.70 -23.80
CA LEU A 8 -55.26 -52.35 -22.40
C LEU A 8 -54.23 -51.18 -22.41
N GLN A 9 -54.70 -49.95 -22.21
CA GLN A 9 -54.39 -49.07 -21.06
C GLN A 9 -52.89 -48.87 -20.73
N THR A 10 -52.44 -47.71 -21.19
CA THR A 10 -51.26 -46.94 -20.80
C THR A 10 -51.32 -46.40 -19.37
N THR A 11 -50.12 -46.14 -18.83
CA THR A 11 -49.74 -45.24 -17.72
C THR A 11 -50.18 -45.62 -16.31
N PHE A 12 -49.20 -45.92 -15.45
CA PHE A 12 -48.95 -45.23 -14.16
C PHE A 12 -47.68 -45.81 -13.47
N PHE A 13 -46.75 -44.91 -13.11
CA PHE A 13 -45.80 -44.97 -11.98
C PHE A 13 -44.59 -45.95 -12.00
N ALA A 14 -43.51 -45.50 -12.63
CA ALA A 14 -42.11 -45.57 -12.16
C ALA A 14 -41.34 -44.56 -13.02
N THR A 15 -40.55 -43.60 -12.56
CA THR A 15 -39.55 -43.69 -11.51
C THR A 15 -39.20 -42.25 -11.10
N LEU A 16 -39.49 -41.93 -9.85
CA LEU A 16 -39.17 -40.69 -9.15
C LEU A 16 -37.70 -40.74 -8.70
N VAL A 17 -36.72 -40.45 -9.57
CA VAL A 17 -35.28 -40.45 -9.16
C VAL A 17 -34.41 -39.34 -9.82
N LEU A 18 -34.95 -38.41 -10.62
CA LEU A 18 -34.10 -37.51 -11.42
C LEU A 18 -34.46 -36.02 -11.34
N LEU A 19 -34.72 -35.48 -10.14
CA LEU A 19 -34.96 -34.04 -9.98
C LEU A 19 -34.57 -33.45 -8.61
N THR A 20 -33.55 -34.00 -7.94
CA THR A 20 -33.05 -33.44 -6.67
C THR A 20 -31.52 -33.53 -6.57
N CYS A 21 -30.78 -32.77 -7.39
CA CYS A 21 -29.35 -32.52 -7.15
C CYS A 21 -28.80 -31.29 -7.88
N SER A 22 -29.58 -30.21 -7.96
CA SER A 22 -29.12 -28.92 -8.52
C SER A 22 -29.36 -27.77 -7.54
N ALA A 23 -28.99 -27.98 -6.27
CA ALA A 23 -28.86 -26.91 -5.29
C ALA A 23 -27.41 -26.94 -4.76
N LEU A 24 -26.49 -26.57 -5.64
CA LEU A 24 -25.10 -26.34 -5.28
C LEU A 24 -25.04 -25.14 -4.32
N PHE A 25 -24.46 -25.42 -3.16
CA PHE A 25 -24.06 -24.50 -2.11
C PHE A 25 -23.66 -23.11 -2.63
N SER A 26 -24.59 -22.18 -2.56
CA SER A 26 -24.24 -20.78 -2.37
C SER A 26 -23.88 -20.61 -0.90
N LEU A 27 -22.62 -20.84 -0.55
CA LEU A 27 -22.05 -20.33 0.69
C LEU A 27 -22.07 -18.81 0.57
N ALA A 28 -23.22 -18.21 0.89
CA ALA A 28 -23.30 -16.79 1.20
C ALA A 28 -22.38 -16.59 2.41
N TYR A 29 -21.19 -16.04 2.18
CA TYR A 29 -20.42 -15.40 3.23
C TYR A 29 -21.32 -14.30 3.79
N ALA A 30 -21.99 -14.59 4.91
CA ALA A 30 -22.67 -13.56 5.66
C ALA A 30 -21.60 -12.58 6.11
N ALA A 31 -21.61 -11.37 5.51
CA ALA A 31 -20.75 -10.30 5.98
C ALA A 31 -20.97 -10.12 7.50
N PRO A 32 -19.90 -10.04 8.31
CA PRO A 32 -20.04 -9.85 9.75
C PRO A 32 -20.92 -8.61 9.99
N LYS A 33 -22.07 -8.82 10.65
CA LYS A 33 -22.92 -7.71 11.06
C LYS A 33 -22.17 -6.93 12.13
N ALA A 34 -21.83 -5.68 11.84
CA ALA A 34 -21.34 -4.74 12.84
C ALA A 34 -22.32 -4.76 14.03
N GLN A 35 -21.85 -5.14 15.21
CA GLN A 35 -22.61 -4.96 16.43
C GLN A 35 -22.68 -3.46 16.69
N MET A 36 -23.84 -2.87 16.42
CA MET A 36 -24.15 -1.50 16.85
C MET A 36 -24.23 -1.51 18.37
N LEU A 37 -23.09 -1.35 19.04
CA LEU A 37 -23.03 -1.25 20.49
C LEU A 37 -23.72 0.04 20.91
N LYS A 38 -24.72 -0.09 21.79
CA LYS A 38 -25.31 1.07 22.45
C LYS A 38 -24.25 1.68 23.36
N PRO A 39 -24.18 3.03 23.48
CA PRO A 39 -23.35 3.68 24.49
C PRO A 39 -23.57 3.09 25.88
N PHE A 40 -22.51 3.04 26.69
CA PHE A 40 -22.66 2.66 28.10
C PHE A 40 -23.51 3.71 28.81
N ALA A 41 -24.32 3.29 29.78
CA ALA A 41 -25.24 4.18 30.49
C ALA A 41 -24.50 5.25 31.31
N SER A 42 -23.32 4.90 31.83
CA SER A 42 -22.45 5.78 32.61
C SER A 42 -21.02 5.27 32.54
N LEU A 43 -20.07 6.16 32.82
CA LEU A 43 -18.67 5.77 33.07
C LEU A 43 -18.59 4.78 34.24
N SER A 44 -17.69 3.79 34.15
CA SER A 44 -17.41 2.84 35.23
C SER A 44 -16.79 3.53 36.45
N ASP A 45 -16.85 2.87 37.60
CA ASP A 45 -16.28 3.42 38.83
C ASP A 45 -14.75 3.42 38.81
N GLU A 46 -14.15 2.47 38.11
CA GLU A 46 -12.73 2.38 37.81
C GLU A 46 -12.31 3.56 36.93
N SER A 47 -12.96 3.77 35.79
CA SER A 47 -12.65 4.91 34.91
C SER A 47 -12.90 6.27 35.57
N LYS A 48 -13.87 6.39 36.49
CA LYS A 48 -14.03 7.63 37.29
C LYS A 48 -12.79 7.90 38.17
N GLN A 49 -12.21 6.87 38.78
CA GLN A 49 -10.99 7.01 39.58
C GLN A 49 -9.79 7.38 38.70
N CYS A 50 -9.61 6.70 37.56
CA CYS A 50 -8.57 7.04 36.59
C CYS A 50 -8.70 8.51 36.14
N ALA A 51 -9.92 8.91 35.74
CA ALA A 51 -10.23 10.26 35.27
C ALA A 51 -10.00 11.34 36.35
N ALA A 52 -10.36 11.06 37.61
CA ALA A 52 -10.16 12.01 38.70
C ALA A 52 -8.68 12.35 38.92
N CYS A 53 -7.79 11.35 38.88
CA CYS A 53 -6.35 11.55 39.04
C CYS A 53 -5.69 12.10 37.76
N HIS A 54 -5.96 11.50 36.60
CA HIS A 54 -5.31 11.87 35.34
C HIS A 54 -5.76 13.21 34.78
N LYS A 55 -6.91 13.76 35.22
CA LYS A 55 -7.28 15.14 34.92
C LYS A 55 -6.26 16.14 35.44
N GLU A 56 -5.62 15.86 36.58
CA GLU A 56 -4.60 16.73 37.19
C GLU A 56 -3.19 16.35 36.72
N GLN A 57 -2.87 15.06 36.70
CA GLN A 57 -1.51 14.57 36.36
C GLN A 57 -1.21 14.66 34.87
N ASN A 58 -2.21 14.40 34.02
CA ASN A 58 -2.07 14.33 32.56
C ASN A 58 -3.21 15.08 31.86
N PRO A 59 -3.33 16.41 32.08
CA PRO A 59 -4.48 17.19 31.62
C PRO A 59 -4.66 17.11 30.11
N ALA A 60 -3.57 17.02 29.33
CA ALA A 60 -3.65 16.90 27.88
C ALA A 60 -4.35 15.60 27.43
N LEU A 61 -4.02 14.45 28.04
CA LEU A 61 -4.64 13.16 27.70
C LEU A 61 -6.12 13.15 28.09
N TYR A 62 -6.42 13.66 29.29
CA TYR A 62 -7.79 13.82 29.77
C TYR A 62 -8.63 14.69 28.80
N GLN A 63 -8.07 15.81 28.33
CA GLN A 63 -8.77 16.69 27.39
C GLN A 63 -8.94 16.08 26.00
N GLN A 64 -7.95 15.33 25.50
CA GLN A 64 -8.08 14.58 24.24
C GLN A 64 -9.20 13.55 24.33
N TRP A 65 -9.20 12.74 25.39
CA TRP A 65 -10.29 11.80 25.64
C TRP A 65 -11.63 12.52 25.78
N GLY A 66 -11.71 13.61 26.55
CA GLY A 66 -12.94 14.40 26.75
C GLY A 66 -13.57 14.98 25.48
N ARG A 67 -12.80 15.13 24.39
CA ARG A 67 -13.30 15.53 23.06
C ARG A 67 -13.66 14.35 22.15
N SER A 68 -13.28 13.14 22.53
CA SER A 68 -13.49 11.93 21.73
C SER A 68 -14.96 11.50 21.71
N LYS A 69 -15.34 10.73 20.69
CA LYS A 69 -16.63 10.03 20.70
C LYS A 69 -16.69 8.93 21.76
N HIS A 70 -15.55 8.37 22.16
CA HIS A 70 -15.46 7.39 23.24
C HIS A 70 -15.92 7.98 24.58
N TYR A 71 -15.50 9.20 24.92
CA TYR A 71 -16.01 9.92 26.09
C TYR A 71 -17.53 10.09 26.05
N GLY A 72 -18.07 10.55 24.91
CA GLY A 72 -19.51 10.70 24.72
C GLY A 72 -20.29 9.38 24.79
N ALA A 73 -19.62 8.24 24.57
CA ALA A 73 -20.17 6.90 24.68
C ALA A 73 -19.90 6.22 26.03
N ASN A 74 -19.31 6.94 27.00
CA ASN A 74 -18.88 6.44 28.30
C ASN A 74 -17.84 5.30 28.23
N ILE A 75 -17.03 5.24 27.17
CA ILE A 75 -15.82 4.40 27.11
C ILE A 75 -14.68 5.18 27.78
N GLY A 76 -14.29 4.75 28.97
CA GLY A 76 -13.27 5.40 29.79
C GLY A 76 -11.89 4.77 29.65
N CYS A 77 -11.00 5.17 30.56
CA CYS A 77 -9.61 4.70 30.61
C CYS A 77 -9.55 3.18 30.85
N PHE A 78 -10.30 2.71 31.84
CA PHE A 78 -10.25 1.32 32.29
C PHE A 78 -10.84 0.36 31.25
N GLU A 79 -11.89 0.77 30.52
CA GLU A 79 -12.49 -0.07 29.47
C GLU A 79 -11.50 -0.45 28.36
N CYS A 80 -10.48 0.39 28.10
CA CYS A 80 -9.44 0.12 27.11
C CYS A 80 -8.15 -0.41 27.73
N HIS A 81 -7.78 0.05 28.92
CA HIS A 81 -6.48 -0.26 29.53
C HIS A 81 -6.51 -1.42 30.51
N GLN A 82 -7.68 -1.92 30.94
CA GLN A 82 -7.74 -3.13 31.77
C GLN A 82 -7.00 -4.28 31.07
N ALA A 83 -6.23 -5.04 31.84
CA ALA A 83 -5.48 -6.19 31.34
C ALA A 83 -5.74 -7.42 32.22
N ASP A 84 -5.59 -8.61 31.65
CA ASP A 84 -5.47 -9.81 32.47
C ASP A 84 -4.13 -9.74 33.22
N PRO A 85 -4.07 -10.02 34.54
CA PRO A 85 -2.81 -10.04 35.28
C PRO A 85 -1.75 -11.00 34.71
N ASN A 86 -2.15 -11.94 33.84
CA ASN A 86 -1.26 -12.86 33.14
C ASN A 86 -0.80 -12.35 31.76
N ASP A 87 -1.31 -11.21 31.27
CA ASP A 87 -0.84 -10.60 30.04
C ASP A 87 0.63 -10.18 30.19
N ALA A 88 1.40 -10.33 29.11
CA ALA A 88 2.84 -10.15 29.15
C ALA A 88 3.25 -8.71 29.54
N ASP A 89 2.44 -7.72 29.22
CA ASP A 89 2.66 -6.30 29.49
C ASP A 89 1.73 -5.73 30.58
N ALA A 90 1.07 -6.60 31.36
CA ALA A 90 0.25 -6.16 32.48
C ALA A 90 1.11 -5.59 33.62
N ILE A 91 0.66 -4.45 34.16
CA ILE A 91 1.25 -3.77 35.31
C ILE A 91 0.17 -3.44 36.34
N LYS A 92 0.57 -3.43 37.63
CA LYS A 92 -0.29 -2.89 38.70
C LYS A 92 -0.15 -1.38 38.80
N HIS A 93 -1.25 -0.66 38.68
CA HIS A 93 -1.30 0.80 38.82
C HIS A 93 -2.49 1.22 39.70
N GLU A 94 -2.21 1.83 40.84
CA GLU A 94 -3.23 2.32 41.80
C GLU A 94 -4.29 1.27 42.17
N GLY A 95 -3.88 0.00 42.27
CA GLY A 95 -4.74 -1.13 42.64
C GLY A 95 -5.44 -1.83 41.46
N PHE A 96 -5.26 -1.35 40.23
CA PHE A 96 -5.79 -1.96 39.01
C PHE A 96 -4.71 -2.69 38.22
N ASP A 97 -5.09 -3.78 37.55
CA ASP A 97 -4.25 -4.44 36.54
C ASP A 97 -4.54 -3.82 35.18
N ILE A 98 -3.52 -3.18 34.59
CA ILE A 98 -3.64 -2.45 33.33
C ILE A 98 -2.50 -2.79 32.37
N ALA A 99 -2.73 -2.59 31.07
CA ALA A 99 -1.69 -2.55 30.05
C ALA A 99 -1.58 -1.13 29.48
N VAL A 100 -0.35 -0.65 29.26
CA VAL A 100 -0.12 0.64 28.61
C VAL A 100 -0.51 0.56 27.12
N ILE A 101 -0.33 -0.61 26.51
CA ILE A 101 -0.58 -0.84 25.10
C ILE A 101 -2.00 -1.36 24.92
N VAL A 102 -2.86 -0.52 24.33
CA VAL A 102 -4.16 -0.97 23.81
C VAL A 102 -3.94 -1.53 22.40
N SER A 103 -4.19 -2.82 22.24
CA SER A 103 -3.96 -3.59 21.03
C SER A 103 -5.23 -3.64 20.14
N PRO A 104 -5.10 -4.13 18.88
CA PRO A 104 -6.26 -4.49 18.06
C PRO A 104 -7.24 -5.48 18.71
N LYS A 105 -6.81 -6.39 19.60
CA LYS A 105 -7.74 -7.29 20.32
C LYS A 105 -8.63 -6.52 21.30
N ASP A 106 -8.07 -5.52 21.98
CA ASP A 106 -8.84 -4.66 22.89
C ASP A 106 -9.86 -3.82 22.12
N CYS A 107 -9.44 -3.25 20.99
CA CYS A 107 -10.34 -2.57 20.06
C CYS A 107 -11.43 -3.52 19.54
N GLY A 108 -11.07 -4.77 19.26
CA GLY A 108 -11.94 -5.82 18.73
C GLY A 108 -13.15 -6.11 19.61
N GLN A 109 -13.03 -5.96 20.93
CA GLN A 109 -14.16 -6.13 21.85
C GLN A 109 -15.39 -5.30 21.43
N CYS A 110 -15.17 -4.14 20.79
CA CYS A 110 -16.22 -3.30 20.22
C CYS A 110 -16.21 -3.21 18.69
N HIS A 111 -15.05 -3.29 18.06
CA HIS A 111 -14.80 -3.02 16.64
C HIS A 111 -14.33 -4.26 15.87
N ASN A 112 -15.00 -5.40 16.11
CA ASN A 112 -14.64 -6.69 15.51
C ASN A 112 -14.49 -6.61 13.98
N LYS A 113 -15.44 -5.95 13.30
CA LYS A 113 -15.43 -5.82 11.84
C LYS A 113 -14.17 -5.09 11.35
N GLU A 114 -13.88 -3.93 11.92
CA GLU A 114 -12.74 -3.12 11.52
C GLU A 114 -11.41 -3.84 11.79
N VAL A 115 -11.32 -4.57 12.91
CA VAL A 115 -10.16 -5.38 13.27
C VAL A 115 -9.97 -6.56 12.31
N GLU A 116 -11.04 -7.28 11.95
CA GLU A 116 -10.99 -8.39 10.98
C GLU A 116 -10.54 -7.91 9.59
N GLU A 117 -11.12 -6.81 9.10
CA GLU A 117 -10.74 -6.20 7.83
C GLU A 117 -9.27 -5.74 7.84
N PHE A 118 -8.86 -5.06 8.91
CA PHE A 118 -7.47 -4.61 9.06
C PHE A 118 -6.50 -5.79 9.10
N ALA A 119 -6.79 -6.83 9.88
CA ALA A 119 -5.94 -8.01 10.03
C ALA A 119 -5.74 -8.79 8.71
N ALA A 120 -6.72 -8.74 7.81
CA ALA A 120 -6.62 -9.32 6.48
C ALA A 120 -5.65 -8.53 5.54
N SER A 121 -5.45 -7.25 5.82
CA SER A 121 -4.68 -6.33 4.98
C SER A 121 -3.16 -6.60 5.01
N HIS A 122 -2.45 -6.03 4.04
CA HIS A 122 -0.99 -5.99 4.06
C HIS A 122 -0.43 -5.07 5.15
N HIS A 123 -1.19 -4.05 5.58
CA HIS A 123 -0.77 -3.14 6.64
C HIS A 123 -0.58 -3.86 7.99
N ALA A 124 -1.46 -4.80 8.32
CA ALA A 124 -1.30 -5.64 9.51
C ALA A 124 0.00 -6.47 9.50
N LYS A 125 0.55 -6.75 8.32
CA LYS A 125 1.79 -7.53 8.14
C LYS A 125 3.02 -6.65 7.91
N ALA A 126 2.88 -5.33 8.01
CA ALA A 126 3.96 -4.41 7.67
C ALA A 126 5.20 -4.58 8.57
N GLY A 127 5.03 -4.93 9.85
CA GLY A 127 6.15 -5.19 10.78
C GLY A 127 6.92 -6.47 10.47
N GLN A 128 6.42 -7.33 9.57
CA GLN A 128 7.14 -8.52 9.09
C GLN A 128 8.17 -8.17 8.00
N ILE A 129 8.38 -6.88 7.70
CA ILE A 129 9.36 -6.41 6.72
C ILE A 129 10.81 -6.54 7.19
N ILE A 130 11.06 -6.96 8.44
CA ILE A 130 12.40 -7.04 9.05
C ILE A 130 13.39 -7.89 8.21
N GLY A 131 12.90 -8.78 7.34
CA GLY A 131 13.74 -9.54 6.40
C GLY A 131 13.91 -8.94 4.99
N SER A 132 13.53 -7.69 4.73
CA SER A 132 13.61 -7.10 3.38
C SER A 132 14.95 -6.41 3.10
N LEU A 133 15.26 -6.20 1.81
CA LEU A 133 16.40 -5.40 1.36
C LEU A 133 16.38 -3.98 1.97
N ASP A 134 15.18 -3.39 2.09
CA ASP A 134 14.99 -2.04 2.64
C ASP A 134 15.35 -2.01 4.14
N ASN A 135 15.15 -3.12 4.87
CA ASN A 135 15.57 -3.23 6.27
C ASN A 135 17.08 -3.51 6.42
N PHE A 136 17.70 -4.21 5.46
CA PHE A 136 19.15 -4.41 5.44
C PHE A 136 19.91 -3.07 5.39
N LEU A 137 19.42 -2.11 4.59
CA LEU A 137 20.00 -0.77 4.54
C LEU A 137 20.02 -0.12 5.93
N ALA A 138 18.87 -0.09 6.61
CA ALA A 138 18.76 0.53 7.92
C ALA A 138 19.47 -0.24 9.05
N GLU A 139 19.58 -1.57 8.96
CA GLU A 139 20.22 -2.39 9.98
C GLU A 139 21.75 -2.47 9.85
N ALA A 140 22.26 -2.52 8.62
CA ALA A 140 23.66 -2.82 8.35
C ALA A 140 24.42 -1.73 7.59
N VAL A 141 23.83 -1.11 6.56
CA VAL A 141 24.55 -0.13 5.72
C VAL A 141 24.59 1.25 6.37
N GLU A 142 23.43 1.74 6.80
CA GLU A 142 23.25 3.00 7.53
C GLU A 142 23.39 2.81 9.04
N GLY A 143 23.09 1.59 9.49
CA GLY A 143 22.93 1.22 10.89
C GLY A 143 24.17 0.62 11.54
N GLN A 144 24.10 0.50 12.86
CA GLN A 144 25.00 -0.32 13.68
C GLN A 144 24.27 -0.70 14.97
N LEU A 145 24.63 -1.82 15.61
CA LEU A 145 23.93 -2.36 16.79
C LEU A 145 24.23 -1.60 18.11
N SER A 146 24.17 -0.28 18.09
CA SER A 146 24.57 0.60 19.20
C SER A 146 23.44 0.94 20.19
N PHE A 147 22.21 0.45 19.97
CA PHE A 147 21.07 0.72 20.85
C PHE A 147 20.44 -0.60 21.30
N ASN A 148 20.84 -1.11 22.47
CA ASN A 148 20.44 -2.40 23.03
C ASN A 148 20.55 -3.57 22.03
N GLY A 149 21.59 -3.57 21.19
CA GLY A 149 21.77 -4.60 20.16
C GLY A 149 20.88 -4.42 18.92
N GLN A 150 20.25 -3.25 18.74
CA GLN A 150 19.48 -2.87 17.57
C GLN A 150 20.09 -1.66 16.87
N SER A 151 19.78 -1.49 15.58
CA SER A 151 20.16 -0.31 14.81
C SER A 151 19.31 0.92 15.19
N PRO A 152 19.90 2.04 15.65
CA PRO A 152 19.15 3.27 15.86
C PRO A 152 18.40 3.77 14.62
N ALA A 153 18.97 3.54 13.42
CA ALA A 153 18.37 3.91 12.14
C ALA A 153 17.11 3.07 11.87
N ALA A 154 17.15 1.76 12.12
CA ALA A 154 15.97 0.89 12.00
C ALA A 154 14.89 1.26 13.03
N VAL A 155 15.28 1.45 14.30
CA VAL A 155 14.39 1.81 15.42
C VAL A 155 13.64 3.12 15.17
N SER A 156 14.35 4.13 14.67
CA SER A 156 13.82 5.50 14.52
C SER A 156 13.25 5.79 13.13
N GLY A 157 13.65 5.02 12.11
CA GLY A 157 13.20 5.15 10.73
C GLY A 157 12.17 4.08 10.38
N CYS A 158 12.64 2.93 9.89
CA CYS A 158 11.81 1.86 9.33
C CYS A 158 10.70 1.41 10.30
N TRP A 159 11.04 1.14 11.55
CA TRP A 159 10.10 0.57 12.52
C TRP A 159 9.02 1.57 12.95
N GLN A 160 9.25 2.87 12.84
CA GLN A 160 8.24 3.89 13.16
C GLN A 160 7.09 3.93 12.15
N CYS A 161 7.33 3.47 10.93
CA CYS A 161 6.33 3.32 9.87
C CYS A 161 5.75 1.91 9.81
N HIS A 162 6.62 0.89 9.78
CA HIS A 162 6.23 -0.50 9.58
C HIS A 162 5.74 -1.20 10.85
N GLY A 163 6.34 -0.87 11.99
CA GLY A 163 6.16 -1.56 13.26
C GLY A 163 7.34 -2.47 13.56
N ALA A 164 7.46 -2.83 14.84
CA ALA A 164 8.40 -3.82 15.34
C ALA A 164 7.67 -4.77 16.30
N GLU A 165 8.32 -5.86 16.68
CA GLU A 165 7.89 -6.67 17.82
C GLU A 165 8.10 -5.89 19.11
N VAL A 166 7.02 -5.61 19.83
CA VAL A 166 7.12 -4.95 21.13
C VAL A 166 7.70 -5.94 22.13
N LYS A 167 8.81 -5.56 22.74
CA LYS A 167 9.50 -6.38 23.73
C LYS A 167 9.22 -5.86 25.13
N VAL A 168 8.63 -6.73 25.96
CA VAL A 168 8.51 -6.51 27.40
C VAL A 168 9.76 -7.06 28.08
N LEU A 169 10.41 -6.24 28.89
CA LEU A 169 11.59 -6.58 29.66
C LEU A 169 11.21 -7.39 30.91
N ALA A 170 12.18 -8.09 31.49
CA ALA A 170 11.96 -8.93 32.67
C ALA A 170 11.42 -8.17 33.90
N ASN A 171 11.60 -6.85 33.94
CA ASN A 171 11.08 -5.97 34.99
C ASN A 171 9.68 -5.40 34.69
N GLY A 172 9.06 -5.78 33.57
CA GLY A 172 7.76 -5.28 33.12
C GLY A 172 7.82 -3.99 32.28
N ASP A 173 8.99 -3.36 32.15
CA ASP A 173 9.14 -2.18 31.29
C ASP A 173 9.14 -2.57 29.80
N LEU A 174 8.79 -1.63 28.94
CA LEU A 174 8.87 -1.82 27.49
C LEU A 174 10.27 -1.44 26.98
N ASP A 175 10.87 -2.28 26.15
CA ASP A 175 12.22 -2.05 25.60
C ASP A 175 12.21 -0.78 24.73
N PRO A 176 13.08 0.22 25.01
CA PRO A 176 13.08 1.49 24.30
C PRO A 176 13.46 1.36 22.81
N THR A 177 13.98 0.21 22.37
CA THR A 177 14.19 -0.05 20.92
C THR A 177 12.90 -0.42 20.19
N THR A 178 11.84 -0.79 20.91
CA THR A 178 10.58 -1.29 20.34
C THR A 178 9.36 -0.48 20.78
N TRP A 179 9.52 0.40 21.76
CA TRP A 179 8.48 1.30 22.27
C TRP A 179 9.08 2.68 22.65
N PRO A 180 8.41 3.81 22.35
CA PRO A 180 7.11 3.98 21.72
C PRO A 180 7.12 3.62 20.24
N ASN A 181 6.06 2.92 19.79
CA ASN A 181 5.91 2.53 18.40
C ASN A 181 4.45 2.63 17.94
N THR A 182 4.25 3.30 16.81
CA THR A 182 2.95 3.44 16.13
C THR A 182 3.02 3.01 14.67
N GLY A 183 3.97 2.12 14.35
CA GLY A 183 4.08 1.53 13.03
C GLY A 183 2.87 0.65 12.75
N ILE A 184 2.37 0.71 11.52
CA ILE A 184 1.03 0.22 11.19
C ILE A 184 0.86 -1.29 11.45
N GLY A 185 1.93 -2.08 11.28
CA GLY A 185 1.97 -3.53 11.48
C GLY A 185 2.77 -3.97 12.71
N ARG A 186 2.81 -3.16 13.77
CA ARG A 186 3.42 -3.50 15.07
C ARG A 186 2.97 -4.88 15.57
N LEU A 187 3.87 -5.70 16.08
CA LEU A 187 3.51 -6.98 16.71
C LEU A 187 3.38 -6.74 18.21
N ASN A 188 2.18 -6.95 18.76
CA ASN A 188 1.84 -6.61 20.14
C ASN A 188 2.16 -7.76 21.11
N PRO A 189 2.33 -7.49 22.42
CA PRO A 189 2.62 -8.51 23.43
C PRO A 189 1.55 -9.62 23.53
N ASP A 190 0.30 -9.28 23.24
CA ASP A 190 -0.83 -10.22 23.20
C ASP A 190 -0.87 -11.09 21.91
N GLY A 191 0.12 -10.96 21.03
CA GLY A 191 0.23 -11.65 19.74
C GLY A 191 -0.66 -11.09 18.62
N SER A 192 -1.41 -10.01 18.87
CA SER A 192 -2.17 -9.32 17.84
C SER A 192 -1.25 -8.48 16.94
N VAL A 193 -1.71 -8.21 15.71
CA VAL A 193 -0.94 -7.45 14.72
C VAL A 193 -1.59 -6.12 14.40
N GLY A 194 -0.80 -5.06 14.51
CA GLY A 194 -1.15 -3.71 14.11
C GLY A 194 -1.18 -2.68 15.23
N ALA A 195 -1.24 -1.41 14.83
CA ALA A 195 -1.47 -0.29 15.73
C ALA A 195 -2.67 0.54 15.25
N CYS A 196 -3.84 0.35 15.85
CA CYS A 196 -5.08 1.06 15.48
C CYS A 196 -4.95 2.60 15.62
N SER A 197 -3.99 3.10 16.39
CA SER A 197 -3.73 4.53 16.54
C SER A 197 -2.90 5.16 15.41
N ALA A 198 -2.55 4.41 14.35
CA ALA A 198 -1.69 4.92 13.28
C ALA A 198 -2.35 6.04 12.46
N CYS A 199 -3.66 5.95 12.20
CA CYS A 199 -4.42 6.93 11.39
C CYS A 199 -5.25 7.89 12.25
N HIS A 200 -5.99 7.37 13.24
CA HIS A 200 -6.74 8.15 14.22
C HIS A 200 -6.10 8.00 15.59
N GLN A 201 -5.30 9.00 15.95
CA GLN A 201 -4.37 8.93 17.07
C GLN A 201 -5.10 8.92 18.42
N ARG A 202 -4.48 8.24 19.38
CA ARG A 202 -4.87 8.32 20.78
C ARG A 202 -4.64 9.76 21.31
N HIS A 203 -5.42 10.28 22.24
CA HIS A 203 -6.61 9.67 22.88
C HIS A 203 -7.94 10.24 22.35
N GLU A 204 -7.91 11.01 21.27
CA GLU A 204 -9.13 11.57 20.67
C GLU A 204 -9.80 10.59 19.69
N PHE A 205 -9.02 9.70 19.04
CA PHE A 205 -9.48 8.70 18.07
C PHE A 205 -10.41 9.31 16.99
N SER A 206 -9.97 10.45 16.45
CA SER A 206 -10.79 11.28 15.57
C SER A 206 -10.90 10.70 14.15
N MET A 207 -12.12 10.41 13.70
CA MET A 207 -12.38 10.07 12.29
C MET A 207 -12.06 11.23 11.35
N VAL A 208 -12.19 12.48 11.81
CA VAL A 208 -11.78 13.65 11.02
C VAL A 208 -10.30 13.56 10.71
N GLN A 209 -9.47 13.21 11.71
CA GLN A 209 -8.04 13.01 11.50
C GLN A 209 -7.76 11.88 10.50
N ALA A 210 -8.39 10.71 10.66
CA ALA A 210 -8.17 9.58 9.75
C ALA A 210 -8.59 9.85 8.30
N ARG A 211 -9.56 10.74 8.08
CA ARG A 211 -10.04 11.12 6.73
C ARG A 211 -9.17 12.16 6.04
N ARG A 212 -8.23 12.77 6.77
CA ARG A 212 -7.34 13.79 6.25
C ARG A 212 -6.07 13.16 5.64
N PRO A 213 -5.61 13.61 4.47
CA PRO A 213 -4.38 13.12 3.84
C PRO A 213 -3.14 13.16 4.74
N GLU A 214 -3.09 14.10 5.68
CA GLU A 214 -2.01 14.28 6.65
C GLU A 214 -1.80 13.04 7.54
N ALA A 215 -2.86 12.27 7.84
CA ALA A 215 -2.73 11.03 8.61
C ALA A 215 -1.92 9.95 7.87
N CYS A 216 -2.03 9.91 6.54
CA CYS A 216 -1.30 8.96 5.71
C CYS A 216 0.16 9.39 5.51
N GLY A 217 0.40 10.71 5.48
CA GLY A 217 1.69 11.33 5.18
C GLY A 217 2.79 11.10 6.22
N LYS A 218 2.50 10.48 7.37
CA LYS A 218 3.54 9.99 8.29
C LYS A 218 4.41 8.90 7.64
N CYS A 219 3.80 8.05 6.81
CA CYS A 219 4.46 6.86 6.24
C CYS A 219 4.49 6.85 4.70
N HIS A 220 3.48 7.45 4.07
CA HIS A 220 3.33 7.50 2.61
C HIS A 220 3.93 8.78 2.02
N LEU A 221 5.25 8.91 2.13
CA LEU A 221 6.02 10.08 1.73
C LEU A 221 7.41 9.68 1.24
N GLY A 222 8.18 10.66 0.79
CA GLY A 222 9.61 10.52 0.61
C GLY A 222 10.02 9.85 -0.69
N PRO A 223 11.27 9.40 -0.81
CA PRO A 223 11.89 9.17 -2.11
C PRO A 223 11.38 7.94 -2.84
N ASP A 224 10.85 6.94 -2.15
CA ASP A 224 10.47 5.67 -2.75
C ASP A 224 8.96 5.51 -2.94
N HIS A 225 8.16 6.22 -2.15
CA HIS A 225 6.71 6.23 -2.31
C HIS A 225 6.10 7.56 -1.85
N PRO A 226 6.28 8.65 -2.63
CA PRO A 226 5.83 10.00 -2.26
C PRO A 226 4.33 10.20 -2.48
N GLN A 227 3.46 9.32 -1.95
CA GLN A 227 2.04 9.45 -2.25
C GLN A 227 1.42 10.72 -1.65
N LYS A 228 1.96 11.22 -0.53
CA LYS A 228 1.52 12.48 0.07
C LYS A 228 1.82 13.68 -0.84
N GLU A 229 3.03 13.75 -1.36
CA GLU A 229 3.51 14.83 -2.24
C GLU A 229 2.81 14.77 -3.60
N ILE A 230 2.65 13.57 -4.14
CA ILE A 230 1.87 13.30 -5.37
C ILE A 230 0.42 13.78 -5.19
N TYR A 231 -0.21 13.45 -4.07
CA TYR A 231 -1.57 13.89 -3.80
C TYR A 231 -1.65 15.42 -3.71
N GLU A 232 -0.72 16.07 -3.03
CA GLU A 232 -0.66 17.53 -2.90
C GLU A 232 -0.45 18.27 -4.23
N GLU A 233 0.36 17.72 -5.14
CA GLU A 233 0.51 18.26 -6.50
C GLU A 233 -0.76 18.09 -7.33
N SER A 234 -1.49 16.98 -7.13
CA SER A 234 -2.66 16.65 -7.93
C SER A 234 -3.80 17.67 -7.75
N LYS A 235 -4.67 17.76 -8.76
CA LYS A 235 -5.90 18.57 -8.66
C LYS A 235 -6.83 18.12 -7.53
N HIS A 236 -6.78 16.85 -7.14
CA HIS A 236 -7.54 16.36 -5.99
C HIS A 236 -7.04 16.96 -4.68
N GLY A 237 -5.73 16.97 -4.44
CA GLY A 237 -5.16 17.58 -3.24
C GLY A 237 -5.36 19.08 -3.20
N ILE A 238 -5.11 19.77 -4.31
CA ILE A 238 -5.36 21.22 -4.43
C ILE A 238 -6.82 21.55 -4.07
N ASN A 239 -7.79 20.81 -4.63
CA ASN A 239 -9.20 21.04 -4.33
C ASN A 239 -9.56 20.72 -2.88
N PHE A 240 -9.00 19.66 -2.30
CA PHE A 240 -9.23 19.31 -0.90
C PHE A 240 -8.81 20.46 0.03
N PHE A 241 -7.58 20.95 -0.11
CA PHE A 241 -7.08 22.03 0.76
C PHE A 241 -7.80 23.35 0.54
N ALA A 242 -8.24 23.62 -0.70
CA ALA A 242 -9.01 24.82 -1.02
C ALA A 242 -10.46 24.79 -0.48
N ASN A 243 -11.00 23.61 -0.15
CA ASN A 243 -12.42 23.43 0.17
C ASN A 243 -12.65 22.49 1.37
N VAL A 244 -11.75 22.49 2.36
CA VAL A 244 -11.80 21.59 3.52
C VAL A 244 -13.13 21.71 4.28
N GLU A 245 -13.69 22.91 4.36
CA GLU A 245 -14.97 23.21 4.99
C GLU A 245 -16.17 22.54 4.29
N HIS A 246 -16.05 22.27 2.98
CA HIS A 246 -17.06 21.57 2.18
C HIS A 246 -16.92 20.04 2.24
N MET A 247 -15.88 19.53 2.89
CA MET A 247 -15.62 18.09 2.97
C MET A 247 -16.47 17.36 4.01
N ASN A 248 -17.18 18.07 4.90
CA ASN A 248 -18.03 17.46 5.93
C ASN A 248 -17.34 16.31 6.71
N LEU A 249 -16.05 16.49 7.05
CA LEU A 249 -15.18 15.43 7.58
C LEU A 249 -15.69 14.76 8.86
N GLY A 250 -16.61 15.39 9.58
CA GLY A 250 -17.23 14.87 10.81
C GLY A 250 -18.43 13.94 10.60
N SER A 251 -18.97 13.83 9.37
CA SER A 251 -20.18 13.02 9.09
C SER A 251 -19.98 11.55 9.51
N ALA A 252 -21.00 10.95 10.13
CA ALA A 252 -20.93 9.53 10.50
C ALA A 252 -20.95 8.62 9.25
N LYS A 253 -21.64 9.04 8.19
CA LYS A 253 -21.82 8.28 6.94
C LYS A 253 -20.67 8.53 5.96
N TRP A 254 -20.35 9.80 5.71
CA TRP A 254 -19.23 10.29 4.88
C TRP A 254 -19.04 9.56 3.53
N ILE A 255 -20.07 9.61 2.69
CA ILE A 255 -20.09 9.05 1.32
C ILE A 255 -19.83 10.16 0.30
N VAL A 256 -18.86 9.93 -0.60
CA VAL A 256 -18.56 10.84 -1.72
C VAL A 256 -19.74 10.95 -2.68
N GLY A 257 -20.07 12.18 -3.10
CA GLY A 257 -21.23 12.49 -3.94
C GLY A 257 -22.56 12.56 -3.17
N GLU A 258 -22.55 12.39 -1.85
CA GLU A 258 -23.74 12.55 -0.99
C GLU A 258 -23.48 13.45 0.22
N ASP A 259 -22.47 13.11 1.03
CA ASP A 259 -22.11 13.86 2.22
C ASP A 259 -21.09 14.98 1.94
N TYR A 260 -20.33 14.84 0.84
CA TYR A 260 -19.36 15.80 0.32
C TYR A 260 -19.06 15.54 -1.16
N ASP A 261 -18.62 16.55 -1.88
CA ASP A 261 -18.34 16.51 -3.32
C ASP A 261 -17.10 17.32 -3.75
N ALA A 262 -16.47 18.06 -2.83
CA ALA A 262 -15.43 19.02 -3.17
C ALA A 262 -14.13 18.37 -3.72
N ALA A 263 -13.68 17.26 -3.11
CA ALA A 263 -12.49 16.53 -3.54
C ALA A 263 -12.44 15.13 -2.91
N PRO A 264 -11.74 14.15 -3.51
CA PRO A 264 -11.38 12.92 -2.82
C PRO A 264 -10.12 13.10 -1.96
N THR A 265 -10.02 12.29 -0.90
CA THR A 265 -8.82 12.12 -0.05
C THR A 265 -8.24 10.72 -0.22
N CYS A 266 -7.11 10.43 0.43
CA CYS A 266 -6.56 9.08 0.52
C CYS A 266 -7.61 8.08 1.05
N ALA A 267 -8.31 8.45 2.14
CA ALA A 267 -9.37 7.63 2.72
C ALA A 267 -10.56 7.46 1.77
N THR A 268 -10.98 8.52 1.07
CA THR A 268 -12.06 8.45 0.06
C THR A 268 -11.83 7.32 -0.93
N CYS A 269 -10.61 7.25 -1.50
CA CYS A 269 -10.28 6.28 -2.52
C CYS A 269 -10.07 4.87 -1.97
N HIS A 270 -9.36 4.74 -0.85
CA HIS A 270 -8.86 3.45 -0.38
C HIS A 270 -9.68 2.76 0.72
N MET A 271 -10.55 3.49 1.43
CA MET A 271 -11.19 2.97 2.65
C MET A 271 -12.68 3.31 2.75
N SER A 272 -13.04 4.56 2.49
CA SER A 272 -14.39 5.09 2.73
C SER A 272 -15.45 4.46 1.83
N ALA A 273 -16.68 4.46 2.33
CA ALA A 273 -17.83 4.00 1.58
C ALA A 273 -18.12 4.89 0.36
N THR A 274 -18.66 4.28 -0.69
CA THR A 274 -19.36 4.95 -1.79
C THR A 274 -20.85 4.63 -1.67
N ARG A 275 -21.66 5.01 -2.66
CA ARG A 275 -23.07 4.59 -2.72
C ARG A 275 -23.22 3.07 -2.85
N GLU A 276 -22.26 2.42 -3.52
CA GLU A 276 -22.32 1.01 -3.88
C GLU A 276 -21.31 0.14 -3.11
N LEU A 277 -20.27 0.74 -2.52
CA LEU A 277 -19.22 0.03 -1.79
C LEU A 277 -19.26 0.36 -0.31
N PRO A 278 -19.13 -0.65 0.58
CA PRO A 278 -19.01 -0.41 2.00
C PRO A 278 -17.65 0.22 2.35
N LEU A 279 -17.58 0.82 3.53
CA LEU A 279 -16.32 1.17 4.18
C LEU A 279 -15.56 -0.11 4.55
N THR A 280 -14.24 -0.07 4.40
CA THR A 280 -13.33 -1.15 4.77
C THR A 280 -12.03 -0.65 5.41
N HIS A 281 -11.47 -1.43 6.34
CA HIS A 281 -10.10 -1.25 6.85
C HIS A 281 -9.03 -2.07 6.11
N ASP A 282 -9.40 -2.84 5.08
CA ASP A 282 -8.43 -3.40 4.11
C ASP A 282 -8.14 -2.40 2.99
N VAL A 283 -7.11 -1.56 3.18
CA VAL A 283 -6.70 -0.55 2.19
C VAL A 283 -6.26 -1.16 0.85
N GLY A 284 -5.96 -2.46 0.83
CA GLY A 284 -5.59 -3.20 -0.38
C GLY A 284 -6.78 -3.56 -1.25
N ALA A 285 -8.01 -3.53 -0.71
CA ALA A 285 -9.22 -4.08 -1.34
C ALA A 285 -9.52 -3.54 -2.75
N ARG A 286 -9.05 -2.32 -3.07
CA ARG A 286 -9.30 -1.63 -4.35
C ARG A 286 -8.07 -1.48 -5.24
N ILE A 287 -6.97 -2.15 -4.92
CA ILE A 287 -5.69 -2.03 -5.66
C ILE A 287 -5.62 -3.04 -6.80
N SER A 288 -5.38 -2.58 -8.04
CA SER A 288 -5.19 -3.48 -9.19
C SER A 288 -3.72 -3.85 -9.48
N TRP A 289 -2.78 -2.97 -9.11
CA TRP A 289 -1.35 -3.11 -9.38
C TRP A 289 -0.56 -3.05 -8.08
N THR A 290 0.45 -3.91 -7.92
CA THR A 290 1.51 -3.64 -6.95
C THR A 290 2.59 -2.78 -7.62
N LEU A 291 2.77 -1.56 -7.13
CA LEU A 291 3.73 -0.58 -7.66
C LEU A 291 5.06 -0.56 -6.89
N ARG A 292 5.15 -1.29 -5.78
CA ARG A 292 6.35 -1.42 -4.95
C ARG A 292 7.51 -2.18 -5.63
N PRO A 293 7.31 -3.37 -6.25
CA PRO A 293 8.43 -4.14 -6.77
C PRO A 293 9.12 -3.48 -7.98
N ALA A 294 10.35 -3.90 -8.27
CA ALA A 294 11.12 -3.44 -9.41
C ALA A 294 10.33 -3.56 -10.72
N ILE A 295 9.62 -4.68 -10.91
CA ILE A 295 8.66 -4.89 -12.00
C ILE A 295 7.27 -4.95 -11.39
N SER A 296 6.36 -4.07 -11.83
CA SER A 296 4.98 -4.07 -11.35
C SER A 296 4.19 -5.25 -11.89
N GLU A 297 3.35 -5.84 -11.04
CA GLU A 297 2.47 -6.96 -11.37
C GLU A 297 1.04 -6.68 -10.92
N LYS A 298 0.08 -7.40 -11.50
CA LYS A 298 -1.29 -7.41 -10.98
C LYS A 298 -1.29 -8.00 -9.58
N VAL A 299 -2.09 -7.42 -8.67
CA VAL A 299 -1.99 -7.70 -7.23
C VAL A 299 -2.27 -9.17 -6.87
N ASP A 300 -3.02 -9.87 -7.72
CA ASP A 300 -3.42 -11.26 -7.58
C ASP A 300 -2.45 -12.25 -8.25
N ALA A 301 -1.52 -11.78 -9.09
CA ALA A 301 -0.63 -12.65 -9.88
C ALA A 301 0.14 -13.64 -9.01
N LYS A 302 0.75 -13.17 -7.91
CA LYS A 302 1.48 -14.02 -6.96
C LYS A 302 0.57 -15.03 -6.26
N ALA A 303 -0.66 -14.63 -5.90
CA ALA A 303 -1.60 -15.52 -5.23
C ALA A 303 -2.08 -16.63 -6.17
N ILE A 304 -2.38 -16.27 -7.43
CA ILE A 304 -2.75 -17.22 -8.49
C ILE A 304 -1.63 -18.22 -8.74
N ALA A 305 -0.37 -17.75 -8.84
CA ALA A 305 0.80 -18.61 -9.01
C ALA A 305 1.00 -19.60 -7.83
N GLN A 306 0.49 -19.26 -6.64
CA GLN A 306 0.51 -20.11 -5.44
C GLN A 306 -0.75 -20.99 -5.30
N GLY A 307 -1.66 -20.98 -6.28
CA GLY A 307 -2.92 -21.72 -6.21
C GLY A 307 -3.91 -21.19 -5.18
N LYS A 308 -3.76 -19.93 -4.74
CA LYS A 308 -4.67 -19.29 -3.77
C LYS A 308 -5.81 -18.59 -4.52
N GLN A 309 -7.02 -18.77 -4.02
CA GLN A 309 -8.17 -17.99 -4.47
C GLN A 309 -8.19 -16.65 -3.74
N VAL A 310 -8.15 -15.56 -4.49
CA VAL A 310 -8.22 -14.18 -3.99
C VAL A 310 -9.14 -13.36 -4.89
N LYS A 311 -9.62 -12.20 -4.42
CA LYS A 311 -10.37 -11.25 -5.25
C LYS A 311 -9.52 -10.84 -6.48
N PRO A 312 -9.99 -11.09 -7.72
CA PRO A 312 -9.28 -10.76 -8.95
C PRO A 312 -8.97 -9.26 -9.07
N TRP A 313 -7.86 -8.91 -9.72
CA TRP A 313 -7.48 -7.52 -9.89
C TRP A 313 -8.50 -6.71 -10.71
N GLU A 314 -9.24 -7.36 -11.61
CA GLU A 314 -10.30 -6.73 -12.41
C GLU A 314 -11.46 -6.27 -11.52
N GLU A 315 -11.86 -7.07 -10.53
CA GLU A 315 -12.89 -6.68 -9.59
C GLU A 315 -12.40 -5.56 -8.68
N ARG A 316 -11.13 -5.60 -8.24
CA ARG A 316 -10.53 -4.49 -7.47
C ARG A 316 -10.48 -3.19 -8.28
N ARG A 317 -10.19 -3.29 -9.59
CA ARG A 317 -10.25 -2.17 -10.53
C ARG A 317 -11.68 -1.66 -10.69
N ALA A 318 -12.67 -2.54 -10.75
CA ALA A 318 -14.08 -2.16 -10.81
C ALA A 318 -14.51 -1.39 -9.56
N ASP A 319 -14.09 -1.85 -8.37
CA ASP A 319 -14.34 -1.12 -7.12
C ASP A 319 -13.73 0.29 -7.15
N MET A 320 -12.46 0.44 -7.58
CA MET A 320 -11.85 1.77 -7.65
C MET A 320 -12.54 2.65 -8.70
N LYS A 321 -12.93 2.09 -9.86
CA LYS A 321 -13.73 2.82 -10.87
C LYS A 321 -15.08 3.29 -10.30
N ASN A 322 -15.71 2.51 -9.42
CA ASN A 322 -16.93 2.92 -8.74
C ASN A 322 -16.69 4.16 -7.86
N VAL A 323 -15.57 4.24 -7.14
CA VAL A 323 -15.20 5.48 -6.42
C VAL A 323 -15.11 6.66 -7.38
N CYS A 324 -14.40 6.50 -8.50
CA CYS A 324 -14.25 7.57 -9.50
C CYS A 324 -15.60 8.04 -10.07
N SER A 325 -16.56 7.11 -10.23
CA SER A 325 -17.87 7.38 -10.83
C SER A 325 -18.76 8.29 -9.99
N ALA A 326 -18.43 8.51 -8.71
CA ALA A 326 -19.13 9.50 -7.88
C ALA A 326 -18.95 10.94 -8.40
N CYS A 327 -17.88 11.22 -9.16
CA CYS A 327 -17.55 12.56 -9.65
C CYS A 327 -17.24 12.63 -11.16
N HIS A 328 -16.83 11.52 -11.79
CA HIS A 328 -16.36 11.50 -13.18
C HIS A 328 -17.20 10.61 -14.08
N THR A 329 -17.25 10.97 -15.36
CA THR A 329 -17.90 10.15 -16.40
C THR A 329 -17.03 8.96 -16.77
N SER A 330 -17.67 7.87 -17.22
CA SER A 330 -16.98 6.62 -17.58
C SER A 330 -15.87 6.82 -18.62
N GLY A 331 -16.12 7.63 -19.66
CA GLY A 331 -15.13 7.92 -20.69
C GLY A 331 -13.85 8.56 -20.14
N TRP A 332 -13.98 9.46 -19.17
CA TRP A 332 -12.82 10.05 -18.49
C TRP A 332 -12.06 9.00 -17.66
N ILE A 333 -12.79 8.17 -16.91
CA ILE A 333 -12.22 7.11 -16.06
C ILE A 333 -11.44 6.08 -16.89
N GLU A 334 -12.00 5.62 -18.00
CA GLU A 334 -11.31 4.65 -18.89
C GLU A 334 -10.06 5.25 -19.53
N ASN A 335 -10.11 6.52 -19.92
CA ASN A 335 -8.95 7.22 -20.46
C ASN A 335 -7.83 7.36 -19.41
N PHE A 336 -8.17 7.71 -18.17
CA PHE A 336 -7.21 7.75 -17.06
C PHE A 336 -6.52 6.40 -16.86
N TYR A 337 -7.30 5.31 -16.77
CA TYR A 337 -6.73 3.98 -16.57
C TYR A 337 -5.91 3.49 -17.75
N THR A 338 -6.30 3.83 -18.98
CA THR A 338 -5.50 3.56 -20.17
C THR A 338 -4.14 4.26 -20.06
N GLN A 339 -4.10 5.54 -19.68
CA GLN A 339 -2.84 6.26 -19.50
C GLN A 339 -1.97 5.66 -18.39
N PHE A 340 -2.57 5.38 -17.23
CA PHE A 340 -1.87 4.79 -16.09
C PHE A 340 -1.28 3.41 -16.44
N ASP A 341 -2.09 2.52 -17.02
CA ASP A 341 -1.65 1.17 -17.37
C ASP A 341 -0.52 1.21 -18.43
N ASN A 342 -0.60 2.12 -19.41
CA ASN A 342 0.47 2.29 -20.41
C ASN A 342 1.77 2.81 -19.81
N LEU A 343 1.74 3.71 -18.81
CA LEU A 343 2.97 4.15 -18.15
C LEU A 343 3.62 3.01 -17.36
N VAL A 344 2.82 2.22 -16.64
CA VAL A 344 3.33 1.06 -15.89
C VAL A 344 4.00 0.07 -16.85
N VAL A 345 3.36 -0.22 -17.99
CA VAL A 345 3.92 -1.11 -19.02
C VAL A 345 5.20 -0.50 -19.64
N LEU A 346 5.20 0.79 -19.97
CA LEU A 346 6.40 1.47 -20.49
C LEU A 346 7.59 1.30 -19.54
N TYR A 347 7.40 1.62 -18.27
CA TYR A 347 8.45 1.47 -17.26
C TYR A 347 8.91 0.00 -17.14
N ASN A 348 7.96 -0.93 -17.03
CA ASN A 348 8.24 -2.36 -16.86
C ASN A 348 9.08 -2.92 -18.02
N GLU A 349 8.66 -2.68 -19.26
CA GLU A 349 9.23 -3.33 -20.45
C GLU A 349 10.51 -2.64 -20.94
N LYS A 350 10.56 -1.30 -20.84
CA LYS A 350 11.72 -0.53 -21.33
C LYS A 350 12.87 -0.47 -20.34
N PHE A 351 12.59 -0.44 -19.03
CA PHE A 351 13.62 -0.15 -18.02
C PHE A 351 13.75 -1.26 -16.97
N ALA A 352 12.66 -1.67 -16.34
CA ALA A 352 12.74 -2.61 -15.21
C ALA A 352 13.14 -4.03 -15.61
N ARG A 353 12.49 -4.65 -16.60
CA ARG A 353 12.88 -6.00 -17.06
C ARG A 353 14.31 -6.02 -17.62
N PRO A 354 14.73 -5.06 -18.46
CA PRO A 354 16.11 -5.01 -18.97
C PRO A 354 17.13 -4.82 -17.87
N GLY A 355 16.95 -3.83 -16.99
CA GLY A 355 17.86 -3.58 -15.86
C GLY A 355 17.93 -4.77 -14.92
N LYS A 356 16.79 -5.41 -14.61
CA LYS A 356 16.78 -6.64 -13.80
C LYS A 356 17.55 -7.77 -14.49
N SER A 357 17.36 -7.97 -15.80
CA SER A 357 18.06 -9.03 -16.53
C SER A 357 19.57 -8.82 -16.57
N MET A 358 20.03 -7.56 -16.63
CA MET A 358 21.45 -7.21 -16.52
C MET A 358 21.99 -7.59 -15.14
N MET A 359 21.33 -7.14 -14.06
CA MET A 359 21.74 -7.47 -12.69
C MET A 359 21.73 -8.98 -12.42
N ASP A 360 20.66 -9.67 -12.82
CA ASP A 360 20.53 -11.12 -12.66
C ASP A 360 21.67 -11.86 -13.38
N LEU A 361 22.08 -11.40 -14.56
CA LEU A 361 23.17 -12.02 -15.31
C LEU A 361 24.53 -11.80 -14.62
N LEU A 362 24.80 -10.58 -14.14
CA LEU A 362 26.03 -10.28 -13.41
C LEU A 362 26.12 -11.15 -12.14
N THR A 363 25.05 -11.25 -11.37
CA THR A 363 24.99 -12.12 -10.18
C THR A 363 25.16 -13.60 -10.56
N LYS A 364 24.43 -14.10 -11.56
CA LYS A 364 24.51 -15.50 -12.02
C LYS A 364 25.92 -15.89 -12.46
N ASN A 365 26.64 -14.96 -13.09
CA ASN A 365 28.01 -15.18 -13.57
C ASN A 365 29.07 -14.81 -12.51
N GLU A 366 28.66 -14.55 -11.27
CA GLU A 366 29.50 -14.19 -10.13
C GLU A 366 30.40 -12.97 -10.44
N MET A 367 29.92 -12.05 -11.29
CA MET A 367 30.65 -10.84 -11.65
C MET A 367 30.54 -9.73 -10.62
N LEU A 368 29.58 -9.87 -9.70
CA LEU A 368 29.42 -9.04 -8.52
C LEU A 368 29.96 -9.78 -7.29
N THR A 369 30.28 -9.05 -6.24
CA THR A 369 30.65 -9.65 -4.96
C THR A 369 29.43 -10.26 -4.25
N GLU A 370 29.67 -11.03 -3.18
CA GLU A 370 28.58 -11.51 -2.31
C GLU A 370 28.05 -10.42 -1.37
N VAL A 371 28.80 -9.33 -1.19
CA VAL A 371 28.42 -8.22 -0.31
C VAL A 371 27.42 -7.35 -1.05
N GLN A 372 26.24 -7.13 -0.48
CA GLN A 372 25.23 -6.28 -1.10
C GLN A 372 25.56 -4.81 -0.88
N PHE A 373 25.34 -4.00 -1.92
CA PHE A 373 25.56 -2.54 -1.92
C PHE A 373 27.03 -2.13 -1.75
N ASP A 374 27.98 -3.00 -2.09
CA ASP A 374 29.41 -2.62 -2.14
C ASP A 374 29.86 -2.16 -3.53
N GLU A 375 29.03 -2.38 -4.56
CA GLU A 375 29.30 -1.97 -5.92
C GLU A 375 28.35 -0.85 -6.40
N GLU A 376 28.90 0.12 -7.14
CA GLU A 376 28.17 1.31 -7.59
C GLU A 376 26.92 0.97 -8.41
N ILE A 377 26.99 -0.06 -9.25
CA ILE A 377 25.87 -0.49 -10.09
C ILE A 377 24.67 -0.99 -9.27
N GLU A 378 24.91 -1.55 -8.07
CA GLU A 378 23.84 -2.01 -7.20
C GLU A 378 23.04 -0.82 -6.65
N TRP A 379 23.71 0.27 -6.30
CA TRP A 379 23.09 1.54 -5.91
C TRP A 379 22.32 2.17 -7.06
N THR A 380 22.92 2.25 -8.25
CA THR A 380 22.26 2.78 -9.45
C THR A 380 21.00 2.00 -9.79
N TRP A 381 21.08 0.67 -9.77
CA TRP A 381 19.92 -0.20 -9.99
C TRP A 381 18.87 0.05 -8.91
N PHE A 382 19.27 0.08 -7.64
CA PHE A 382 18.36 0.34 -6.52
C PHE A 382 17.62 1.65 -6.70
N TYR A 383 18.31 2.77 -6.94
CA TYR A 383 17.65 4.06 -7.16
C TYR A 383 16.67 4.02 -8.33
N LEU A 384 17.12 3.49 -9.49
CA LEU A 384 16.31 3.41 -10.70
C LEU A 384 14.94 2.78 -10.44
N TRP A 385 14.89 1.65 -9.75
CA TRP A 385 13.62 0.94 -9.54
C TRP A 385 12.90 1.32 -8.24
N HIS A 386 13.65 1.53 -7.15
CA HIS A 386 13.14 1.79 -5.79
C HIS A 386 12.65 3.23 -5.64
N HIS A 387 13.38 4.20 -6.18
CA HIS A 387 12.99 5.61 -6.12
C HIS A 387 12.26 5.99 -7.39
N GLU A 388 12.98 6.25 -8.47
CA GLU A 388 12.45 6.98 -9.62
C GLU A 388 11.38 6.17 -10.37
N GLY A 389 11.59 4.85 -10.46
CA GLY A 389 10.60 3.92 -10.99
C GLY A 389 9.32 3.85 -10.17
N ARG A 390 9.40 3.83 -8.84
CA ARG A 390 8.21 3.88 -7.98
C ARG A 390 7.53 5.25 -8.09
N ARG A 391 8.27 6.36 -8.06
CA ARG A 391 7.75 7.74 -8.22
C ARG A 391 6.94 7.89 -9.49
N ALA A 392 7.49 7.49 -10.64
CA ALA A 392 6.82 7.58 -11.94
C ALA A 392 5.46 6.85 -11.94
N ARG A 393 5.45 5.60 -11.44
CA ARG A 393 4.24 4.77 -11.42
C ARG A 393 3.19 5.29 -10.44
N HIS A 394 3.60 5.74 -9.25
CA HIS A 394 2.68 6.34 -8.28
C HIS A 394 2.15 7.70 -8.78
N GLY A 395 3.00 8.51 -9.42
CA GLY A 395 2.61 9.79 -10.01
C GLY A 395 1.50 9.62 -11.04
N ALA A 396 1.60 8.59 -11.90
CA ALA A 396 0.52 8.29 -12.84
C ALA A 396 -0.74 7.76 -12.17
N ALA A 397 -0.60 6.94 -11.12
CA ALA A 397 -1.72 6.37 -10.39
C ALA A 397 -2.59 7.43 -9.69
N MET A 398 -2.06 8.63 -9.43
CA MET A 398 -2.74 9.69 -8.68
C MET A 398 -2.66 11.07 -9.37
N MET A 399 -2.33 11.10 -10.67
CA MET A 399 -2.34 12.29 -11.52
C MET A 399 -1.40 13.44 -11.07
N ALA A 400 -0.17 13.10 -10.70
CA ALA A 400 0.91 14.07 -10.49
C ALA A 400 1.89 14.06 -11.68
N PRO A 401 1.74 14.97 -12.65
CA PRO A 401 2.58 14.97 -13.85
C PRO A 401 4.07 15.20 -13.58
N ASP A 402 4.44 15.95 -12.55
CA ASP A 402 5.85 16.21 -12.23
C ASP A 402 6.53 14.93 -11.69
N TYR A 403 5.85 14.19 -10.81
CA TYR A 403 6.30 12.87 -10.37
C TYR A 403 6.30 11.80 -11.47
N VAL A 404 5.46 11.92 -12.50
CA VAL A 404 5.57 11.08 -13.70
C VAL A 404 6.82 11.41 -14.48
N GLN A 405 7.10 12.70 -14.66
CA GLN A 405 8.14 13.18 -15.57
C GLN A 405 9.47 13.45 -14.86
N TRP A 406 9.60 14.58 -14.17
CA TRP A 406 10.87 15.14 -13.74
C TRP A 406 11.45 14.45 -12.50
N HIS A 407 10.60 13.96 -11.60
CA HIS A 407 11.01 13.10 -10.49
C HIS A 407 10.86 11.60 -10.79
N GLY A 408 10.52 11.24 -12.03
CA GLY A 408 10.16 9.89 -12.43
C GLY A 408 10.89 9.45 -13.69
N MET A 409 10.17 9.40 -14.81
CA MET A 409 10.70 8.84 -16.06
C MET A 409 11.94 9.54 -16.61
N PHE A 410 12.14 10.82 -16.32
CA PHE A 410 13.36 11.54 -16.68
C PHE A 410 14.57 10.96 -15.96
N GLU A 411 14.51 10.86 -14.64
CA GLU A 411 15.59 10.30 -13.81
C GLU A 411 15.77 8.80 -14.09
N VAL A 412 14.68 8.03 -14.27
CA VAL A 412 14.77 6.60 -14.70
C VAL A 412 15.55 6.47 -16.00
N ALA A 413 15.28 7.33 -17.00
CA ALA A 413 15.97 7.27 -18.27
C ALA A 413 17.44 7.66 -18.11
N GLU A 414 17.73 8.74 -17.39
CA GLU A 414 19.10 9.18 -17.12
C GLU A 414 19.90 8.08 -16.40
N ARG A 415 19.40 7.55 -15.27
CA ARG A 415 20.00 6.42 -14.55
C ARG A 415 20.26 5.22 -15.46
N PHE A 416 19.27 4.82 -16.26
CA PHE A 416 19.44 3.65 -17.14
C PHE A 416 20.54 3.86 -18.19
N TYR A 417 20.47 4.96 -18.94
CA TYR A 417 21.30 5.15 -20.12
C TYR A 417 22.68 5.76 -19.82
N VAL A 418 22.76 6.63 -18.81
CA VAL A 418 23.97 7.41 -18.52
C VAL A 418 24.80 6.76 -17.41
N GLU A 419 24.18 6.05 -16.48
CA GLU A 419 24.90 5.42 -15.36
C GLU A 419 24.95 3.90 -15.48
N MET A 420 23.79 3.23 -15.49
CA MET A 420 23.69 1.78 -15.39
C MET A 420 24.36 1.07 -16.58
N VAL A 421 24.15 1.56 -17.81
CA VAL A 421 24.76 0.96 -19.01
C VAL A 421 26.30 1.05 -18.98
N PRO A 422 26.93 2.22 -18.74
CA PRO A 422 28.38 2.30 -18.54
C PRO A 422 28.92 1.47 -17.38
N GLN A 423 28.28 1.53 -16.20
CA GLN A 423 28.70 0.77 -15.03
C GLN A 423 28.62 -0.75 -15.27
N TYR A 424 27.59 -1.22 -15.98
CA TYR A 424 27.49 -2.62 -16.39
C TYR A 424 28.66 -3.04 -17.28
N LEU A 425 29.04 -2.20 -18.24
CA LEU A 425 30.20 -2.47 -19.10
C LEU A 425 31.51 -2.47 -18.32
N GLU A 426 31.66 -1.62 -17.32
CA GLU A 426 32.84 -1.59 -16.43
C GLU A 426 32.96 -2.87 -15.61
N VAL A 427 31.85 -3.35 -15.00
CA VAL A 427 31.82 -4.63 -14.28
C VAL A 427 32.21 -5.77 -15.22
N VAL A 428 31.65 -5.78 -16.43
CA VAL A 428 31.97 -6.78 -17.46
C VAL A 428 33.43 -6.74 -17.88
N GLU A 429 34.04 -5.56 -18.05
CA GLU A 429 35.46 -5.41 -18.38
C GLU A 429 36.37 -5.88 -17.24
N LYS A 430 36.03 -5.56 -15.98
CA LYS A 430 36.75 -6.06 -14.80
C LYS A 430 36.70 -7.59 -14.73
N ALA A 431 35.52 -8.18 -14.95
CA ALA A 431 35.34 -9.63 -14.99
C ALA A 431 36.15 -10.27 -16.12
N GLU A 432 36.18 -9.65 -17.30
CA GLU A 432 36.98 -10.10 -18.45
C GLU A 432 38.49 -10.11 -18.12
N HIS A 433 39.00 -9.05 -17.50
CA HIS A 433 40.38 -8.96 -17.02
C HIS A 433 40.70 -9.97 -15.90
N ALA A 434 39.71 -10.33 -15.09
CA ALA A 434 39.79 -11.40 -14.10
C ALA A 434 39.66 -12.82 -14.70
N GLY A 435 39.55 -12.95 -16.02
CA GLY A 435 39.56 -14.23 -16.73
C GLY A 435 38.18 -14.76 -17.12
N LYS A 436 37.08 -14.06 -16.81
CA LYS A 436 35.69 -14.45 -17.13
C LYS A 436 35.28 -14.07 -18.56
N LYS A 437 36.09 -14.44 -19.55
CA LYS A 437 35.94 -13.99 -20.95
C LYS A 437 34.63 -14.43 -21.60
N GLU A 438 34.21 -15.67 -21.38
CA GLU A 438 32.97 -16.19 -21.97
C GLU A 438 31.74 -15.50 -21.37
N GLN A 439 31.73 -15.32 -20.05
CA GLN A 439 30.67 -14.62 -19.34
C GLN A 439 30.62 -13.14 -19.73
N ALA A 440 31.78 -12.50 -19.93
CA ALA A 440 31.84 -11.13 -20.41
C ALA A 440 31.25 -10.98 -21.82
N ALA A 441 31.52 -11.93 -22.72
CA ALA A 441 30.92 -11.95 -24.05
C ALA A 441 29.40 -12.16 -23.99
N GLU A 442 28.90 -13.04 -23.12
CA GLU A 442 27.46 -13.23 -22.86
C GLU A 442 26.82 -11.91 -22.36
N ALA A 443 27.48 -11.24 -21.42
CA ALA A 443 27.00 -10.00 -20.83
C ALA A 443 26.92 -8.85 -21.84
N ARG A 444 27.94 -8.67 -22.71
CA ARG A 444 27.90 -7.69 -23.80
C ARG A 444 26.80 -8.01 -24.81
N LYS A 445 26.62 -9.30 -25.14
CA LYS A 445 25.55 -9.76 -26.04
C LYS A 445 24.16 -9.43 -25.48
N LEU A 446 23.90 -9.66 -24.19
CA LEU A 446 22.63 -9.30 -23.55
C LEU A 446 22.36 -7.78 -23.68
N LEU A 447 23.38 -6.95 -23.40
CA LEU A 447 23.25 -5.50 -23.53
C LEU A 447 22.96 -5.07 -24.98
N ASP A 448 23.66 -5.66 -25.95
CA ASP A 448 23.41 -5.40 -27.37
C ASP A 448 21.99 -5.77 -27.79
N GLU A 449 21.49 -6.93 -27.32
CA GLU A 449 20.10 -7.36 -27.53
C GLU A 449 19.12 -6.35 -26.94
N ILE A 450 19.33 -5.91 -25.70
CA ILE A 450 18.53 -4.88 -25.02
C ILE A 450 18.49 -3.57 -25.81
N LEU A 451 19.66 -3.03 -26.19
CA LEU A 451 19.79 -1.72 -26.85
C LEU A 451 19.44 -1.75 -28.35
N SER A 452 19.33 -2.94 -28.94
CA SER A 452 18.85 -3.13 -30.32
C SER A 452 17.33 -3.05 -30.45
N ARG A 453 16.57 -3.16 -29.35
CA ARG A 453 15.11 -3.09 -29.38
C ARG A 453 14.62 -1.68 -29.79
N PRO A 454 13.48 -1.57 -30.52
CA PRO A 454 13.02 -0.30 -31.08
C PRO A 454 12.89 0.85 -30.07
N GLU A 455 12.50 0.55 -28.83
CA GLU A 455 12.28 1.52 -27.77
C GLU A 455 13.57 2.19 -27.25
N HIS A 456 14.75 1.63 -27.56
CA HIS A 456 16.07 2.18 -27.24
C HIS A 456 16.78 2.83 -28.44
N ALA A 457 16.14 2.84 -29.62
CA ALA A 457 16.78 3.26 -30.87
C ALA A 457 17.33 4.70 -30.87
N TRP A 458 16.76 5.58 -30.05
CA TRP A 458 17.24 6.96 -29.87
C TRP A 458 18.65 6.99 -29.26
N PHE A 459 18.95 6.08 -28.33
CA PHE A 459 20.24 6.02 -27.62
C PHE A 459 21.30 5.30 -28.46
N SER A 460 20.93 4.23 -29.15
CA SER A 460 21.84 3.48 -30.01
C SER A 460 22.14 4.16 -31.35
N GLY A 461 21.56 5.35 -31.60
CA GLY A 461 21.70 6.08 -32.88
C GLY A 461 21.00 5.40 -34.06
N LYS A 462 20.21 4.36 -33.81
CA LYS A 462 19.51 3.53 -34.81
C LYS A 462 18.04 3.92 -34.99
N GLU A 463 17.64 5.10 -34.52
CA GLU A 463 16.29 5.61 -34.68
C GLU A 463 15.87 5.64 -36.16
N PRO A 464 14.73 5.01 -36.54
CA PRO A 464 14.28 5.02 -37.93
C PRO A 464 14.13 6.44 -38.47
N ALA A 465 14.64 6.66 -39.69
CA ALA A 465 14.68 7.98 -40.30
C ALA A 465 13.29 8.62 -40.44
N ASP A 466 12.25 7.82 -40.70
CA ASP A 466 10.87 8.30 -40.80
C ASP A 466 10.32 8.78 -39.46
N ILE A 467 10.65 8.10 -38.35
CA ILE A 467 10.26 8.51 -36.98
C ILE A 467 10.98 9.80 -36.60
N LYS A 468 12.28 9.89 -36.86
CA LYS A 468 13.08 11.10 -36.62
C LYS A 468 12.54 12.28 -37.42
N GLN A 469 12.24 12.07 -38.70
CA GLN A 469 11.67 13.08 -39.58
C GLN A 469 10.30 13.54 -39.09
N LYS A 470 9.38 12.62 -38.75
CA LYS A 470 8.07 12.95 -38.18
C LYS A 470 8.18 13.81 -36.93
N ARG A 471 9.13 13.52 -36.03
CA ARG A 471 9.38 14.33 -34.82
C ARG A 471 9.85 15.74 -35.17
N GLN A 472 10.78 15.88 -36.12
CA GLN A 472 11.27 17.17 -36.58
C GLN A 472 10.18 18.00 -37.28
N GLU A 473 9.36 17.36 -38.11
CA GLU A 473 8.21 17.98 -38.77
C GLU A 473 7.18 18.47 -37.75
N ALA A 474 6.83 17.63 -36.76
CA ALA A 474 5.93 18.01 -35.68
C ALA A 474 6.47 19.21 -34.87
N GLN A 475 7.77 19.19 -34.54
CA GLN A 475 8.42 20.31 -33.85
C GLN A 475 8.39 21.58 -34.70
N LYS A 476 8.73 21.50 -35.99
CA LYS A 476 8.71 22.63 -36.91
C LYS A 476 7.29 23.20 -37.05
N ALA A 477 6.29 22.35 -37.23
CA ALA A 477 4.89 22.75 -37.31
C ALA A 477 4.42 23.46 -36.03
N PHE A 478 4.80 22.94 -34.85
CA PHE A 478 4.51 23.60 -33.56
C PHE A 478 5.16 24.97 -33.47
N LYS A 479 6.46 25.08 -33.80
CA LYS A 479 7.18 26.37 -33.80
C LYS A 479 6.56 27.37 -34.78
N GLN A 480 6.20 26.94 -35.99
CA GLN A 480 5.53 27.79 -36.96
C GLN A 480 4.16 28.28 -36.47
N ARG A 481 3.41 27.45 -35.74
CA ARG A 481 2.09 27.79 -35.23
C ARG A 481 2.12 28.73 -34.02
N TYR A 482 3.14 28.63 -33.17
CA TYR A 482 3.13 29.27 -31.84
C TYR A 482 4.35 30.14 -31.51
N GLN A 483 5.45 30.07 -32.28
CA GLN A 483 6.66 30.88 -32.04
C GLN A 483 6.80 32.06 -33.02
N SER A 484 5.87 32.26 -33.95
CA SER A 484 5.89 33.44 -34.85
C SER A 484 5.52 34.76 -34.15
N GLU A 485 5.00 34.72 -32.92
CA GLU A 485 4.54 35.90 -32.16
C GLU A 485 5.31 36.15 -30.84
N SER A 486 6.31 35.32 -30.49
CA SER A 486 7.10 35.49 -29.26
C SER A 486 8.40 36.29 -29.49
N LYS A 487 8.28 37.51 -30.03
CA LYS A 487 9.37 38.50 -30.07
C LYS A 487 9.00 39.74 -29.27
#